data_AF-M4SA63-F1
#
_entry.id   AF-M4SA63-F1
#
_cell.length_a   1.000
_cell.length_b   1.000
_cell.length_c   1.000
_cell.angle_alpha   90.00
_cell.angle_beta   90.00
_cell.angle_gamma   90.00
#
_symmetry.space_group_name_H-M   'P 1'
#
loop_
_entity.id
_entity.type
_entity.pdbx_description
1 polymer ?
#
loop_
_entity_poly.entity_id
_entity_poly.type
_entity_poly.pdbx_seq_one_letter_code
_entity_poly.pdbx_strand_id
1 'polypeptide(L)'
;MNKKELEKERFCKVSSILYSASQPIRILSHLEWNRDIKRQFFADKCKELPKVNYPQFDPSKTLTLVNEARALIGNTDIDNWLQRISIKLEYGALMMASAGTKKFYEFSEKLYGKPTNPFTDGKSTPLELANTFDKQISSYANYDLGAPPPMCYLASDIAKQMQDAVVKMFGDEAPQVEIVDELSANALANPKLIRIRKTACFTDLDAQQLISHEAHIHVATSINGLHQPHLKILAAGHPGTTKTQEGLAVFSEYITNAIDLDRLRRLADRILAIQMAIEGANFLDVYHYFLERIGNESQAYENTRRVFRGGVLNRWGTLY
;
A
#
# COMPACT_ATOMS: atom_id res chain seq x y z
N MET A 1 -35.50 24.76 -7.10
CA MET A 1 -34.21 24.28 -7.60
C MET A 1 -34.39 23.68 -8.98
N ASN A 2 -33.48 23.99 -9.90
CA ASN A 2 -33.41 23.32 -11.20
C ASN A 2 -32.89 21.87 -11.02
N LYS A 3 -33.22 20.96 -11.94
CA LYS A 3 -32.79 19.54 -11.94
C LYS A 3 -31.30 19.37 -11.66
N LYS A 4 -30.44 20.23 -12.24
CA LYS A 4 -28.99 20.20 -12.02
C LYS A 4 -28.58 20.48 -10.56
N GLU A 5 -29.29 21.36 -9.87
CA GLU A 5 -29.01 21.67 -8.46
C GLU A 5 -29.40 20.50 -7.56
N LEU A 6 -30.55 19.87 -7.85
CA LEU A 6 -30.99 18.66 -7.16
C LEU A 6 -30.00 17.50 -7.36
N GLU A 7 -29.48 17.33 -8.58
CA GLU A 7 -28.44 16.34 -8.87
C GLU A 7 -27.13 16.64 -8.12
N LYS A 8 -26.69 17.91 -8.09
CA LYS A 8 -25.50 18.32 -7.35
C LYS A 8 -25.62 18.03 -5.85
N GLU A 9 -26.74 18.39 -5.24
CA GLU A 9 -26.99 18.12 -3.82
C GLU A 9 -27.01 16.61 -3.53
N ARG A 10 -27.65 15.82 -4.40
CA ARG A 10 -27.65 14.37 -4.31
C ARG A 10 -26.23 13.79 -4.35
N PHE A 11 -25.39 14.23 -5.28
CA PHE A 11 -23.99 13.80 -5.35
C PHE A 11 -23.20 14.16 -4.08
N CYS A 12 -23.38 15.38 -3.56
CA CYS A 12 -22.74 15.81 -2.32
C CYS A 12 -23.17 14.94 -1.14
N LYS A 13 -24.46 14.58 -1.08
CA LYS A 13 -25.02 13.70 -0.05
C LYS A 13 -24.45 12.29 -0.14
N VAL A 14 -24.49 11.66 -1.31
CA VAL A 14 -23.90 10.32 -1.53
C VAL A 14 -22.41 10.32 -1.18
N SER A 15 -21.67 11.32 -1.64
CA SER A 15 -20.24 11.46 -1.35
C SER A 15 -19.96 11.57 0.15
N SER A 16 -20.77 12.32 0.89
CA SER A 16 -20.63 12.48 2.35
C SER A 16 -20.93 11.18 3.11
N ILE A 17 -21.94 10.42 2.66
CA ILE A 17 -22.26 9.10 3.23
C ILE A 17 -21.11 8.12 2.98
N LEU A 18 -20.61 8.04 1.74
CA LEU A 18 -19.48 7.18 1.40
C LEU A 18 -18.20 7.57 2.14
N TYR A 19 -17.94 8.88 2.32
CA TYR A 19 -16.81 9.34 3.14
C TYR A 19 -16.92 8.82 4.57
N SER A 20 -18.11 8.90 5.17
CA SER A 20 -18.38 8.37 6.51
C SER A 20 -18.24 6.84 6.57
N ALA A 21 -18.67 6.13 5.52
CA ALA A 21 -18.51 4.69 5.38
C ALA A 21 -17.05 4.24 5.27
N SER A 22 -16.17 5.10 4.74
CA SER A 22 -14.74 4.82 4.58
C SER A 22 -13.93 4.93 5.88
N GLN A 23 -14.38 5.76 6.84
CA GLN A 23 -13.61 6.06 8.06
C GLN A 23 -13.22 4.84 8.91
N PRO A 24 -14.09 3.83 9.11
CA PRO A 24 -13.72 2.61 9.84
C PRO A 24 -12.74 1.70 9.10
N ILE A 25 -12.59 1.85 7.78
CA ILE A 25 -11.73 0.99 6.96
C ILE A 25 -10.26 1.41 7.13
N ARG A 26 -9.62 0.90 8.19
CA ARG A 26 -8.20 1.14 8.51
C ARG A 26 -7.39 -0.15 8.35
N ILE A 27 -7.23 -0.58 7.10
CA ILE A 27 -6.66 -1.90 6.74
C ILE A 27 -5.25 -2.10 7.32
N LEU A 28 -4.34 -1.14 7.14
CA LEU A 28 -2.94 -1.32 7.53
C LEU A 28 -2.77 -1.53 9.04
N SER A 29 -3.49 -0.75 9.85
CA SER A 29 -3.47 -0.87 11.32
C SER A 29 -4.23 -2.09 11.80
N HIS A 30 -5.34 -2.45 11.16
CA HIS A 30 -6.14 -3.61 11.54
C HIS A 30 -5.37 -4.93 11.33
N LEU A 31 -4.52 -4.98 10.29
CA LEU A 31 -3.74 -6.17 9.96
C LEU A 31 -2.33 -6.16 10.56
N GLU A 32 -2.01 -5.23 11.47
CA GLU A 32 -0.68 -5.14 12.05
C GLU A 32 -0.30 -6.39 12.85
N TRP A 33 0.95 -6.82 12.74
CA TRP A 33 1.49 -7.95 13.51
C TRP A 33 2.31 -7.40 14.67
N ASN A 34 2.03 -7.90 15.88
CA ASN A 34 2.85 -7.62 17.05
C ASN A 34 4.32 -8.06 16.82
N ARG A 35 5.27 -7.28 17.32
CA ARG A 35 6.71 -7.57 17.30
C ARG A 35 7.06 -8.92 17.91
N ASP A 36 6.28 -9.39 18.89
CA ASP A 36 6.48 -10.68 19.52
C ASP A 36 6.30 -11.84 18.55
N ILE A 37 5.49 -11.69 17.49
CA ILE A 37 5.33 -12.71 16.44
C ILE A 37 6.67 -12.91 15.71
N LYS A 38 7.39 -11.81 15.43
CA LYS A 38 8.73 -11.87 14.81
C LYS A 38 9.74 -12.50 15.75
N ARG A 39 9.75 -12.09 17.02
CA ARG A 39 10.65 -12.65 18.03
C ARG A 39 10.45 -14.17 18.17
N GLN A 40 9.20 -14.61 18.23
CA GLN A 40 8.87 -16.03 18.35
C GLN A 40 9.29 -16.81 17.10
N PHE A 41 9.03 -16.29 15.90
CA PHE A 41 9.46 -16.93 14.65
C PHE A 41 10.98 -17.21 14.61
N PHE A 42 11.80 -16.26 15.07
CA PHE A 42 13.25 -16.47 15.18
C PHE A 42 13.65 -17.39 16.34
N ALA A 43 12.93 -17.33 17.47
CA ALA A 43 13.14 -18.29 18.57
C ALA A 43 12.87 -19.73 18.13
N ASP A 44 11.87 -19.93 17.26
CA ASP A 44 11.53 -21.20 16.61
C ASP A 44 12.45 -21.54 15.42
N LYS A 45 13.59 -20.84 15.29
CA LYS A 45 14.62 -21.04 14.26
C LYS A 45 14.08 -20.96 12.83
N CYS A 46 13.05 -20.15 12.61
CA CYS A 46 12.42 -19.94 11.30
C CYS A 46 11.83 -21.23 10.69
N LYS A 47 11.43 -22.20 11.52
CA LYS A 47 10.90 -23.51 11.07
C LYS A 47 9.41 -23.70 11.28
N GLU A 48 8.81 -22.89 12.14
CA GLU A 48 7.39 -22.95 12.47
C GLU A 48 6.64 -21.79 11.81
N LEU A 49 5.37 -22.03 11.43
CA LEU A 49 4.52 -20.97 10.91
C LEU A 49 4.24 -19.93 12.02
N PRO A 50 4.30 -18.62 11.72
CA PRO A 50 3.89 -17.60 12.68
C PRO A 50 2.46 -17.82 13.16
N LYS A 51 2.21 -17.64 14.45
CA LYS A 51 0.86 -17.69 15.02
C LYS A 51 0.30 -16.27 15.10
N VAL A 52 -0.73 -15.97 14.32
CA VAL A 52 -1.27 -14.61 14.18
C VAL A 52 -2.76 -14.61 14.45
N ASN A 53 -3.17 -13.78 15.40
CA ASN A 53 -4.57 -13.51 15.70
C ASN A 53 -4.88 -12.07 15.32
N TYR A 54 -5.84 -11.88 14.43
CA TYR A 54 -6.33 -10.56 14.05
C TYR A 54 -7.47 -10.12 14.98
N PRO A 55 -7.57 -8.83 15.32
CA PRO A 55 -8.73 -8.32 16.04
C PRO A 55 -10.00 -8.53 15.22
N GLN A 56 -11.15 -8.71 15.89
CA GLN A 56 -12.42 -8.76 15.18
C GLN A 56 -12.78 -7.37 14.60
N PHE A 57 -13.38 -7.36 13.42
CA PHE A 57 -13.91 -6.15 12.80
C PHE A 57 -15.40 -6.31 12.51
N ASP A 58 -16.21 -5.37 12.98
CA ASP A 58 -17.63 -5.29 12.65
C ASP A 58 -17.85 -4.45 11.37
N PRO A 59 -18.26 -5.06 10.25
CA PRO A 59 -18.48 -4.34 9.01
C PRO A 59 -19.84 -3.60 8.98
N SER A 60 -20.74 -3.84 9.93
CA SER A 60 -22.15 -3.43 9.90
C SER A 60 -22.32 -1.93 9.62
N LYS A 61 -21.58 -1.08 10.32
CA LYS A 61 -21.65 0.38 10.14
C LYS A 61 -21.32 0.80 8.70
N THR A 62 -20.25 0.26 8.12
CA THR A 62 -19.86 0.57 6.75
C THR A 62 -20.87 0.04 5.76
N LEU A 63 -21.36 -1.19 5.94
CA LEU A 63 -22.34 -1.81 5.05
C LEU A 63 -23.67 -1.06 5.04
N THR A 64 -24.17 -0.63 6.20
CA THR A 64 -25.38 0.20 6.30
C THR A 64 -25.23 1.50 5.53
N LEU A 65 -24.13 2.25 5.75
CA LEU A 65 -23.88 3.51 5.04
C LEU A 65 -23.70 3.30 3.53
N VAL A 66 -23.05 2.21 3.12
CA VAL A 66 -22.94 1.85 1.69
C VAL A 66 -24.31 1.60 1.07
N ASN A 67 -25.20 0.90 1.76
CA ASN A 67 -26.56 0.64 1.27
C ASN A 67 -27.40 1.92 1.22
N GLU A 68 -27.29 2.79 2.23
CA GLU A 68 -27.93 4.12 2.22
C GLU A 68 -27.45 4.97 1.05
N ALA A 69 -26.14 4.98 0.78
CA ALA A 69 -25.56 5.68 -0.37
C ALA A 69 -26.13 5.14 -1.69
N ARG A 70 -26.15 3.82 -1.87
CA ARG A 70 -26.66 3.14 -3.07
C ARG A 70 -28.13 3.42 -3.36
N ALA A 71 -28.97 3.53 -2.32
CA ALA A 71 -30.38 3.88 -2.46
C ALA A 71 -30.59 5.27 -3.10
N LEU A 72 -29.57 6.14 -3.07
CA LEU A 72 -29.60 7.48 -3.64
C LEU A 72 -28.85 7.59 -4.98
N ILE A 73 -28.18 6.53 -5.45
CA ILE A 73 -27.41 6.54 -6.69
C ILE A 73 -28.36 6.40 -7.89
N GLY A 74 -28.15 7.26 -8.89
CA GLY A 74 -28.89 7.29 -10.16
C GLY A 74 -28.17 6.52 -11.26
N ASN A 75 -28.22 7.05 -12.50
CA ASN A 75 -27.65 6.40 -13.69
C ASN A 75 -26.82 7.35 -14.58
N THR A 76 -26.10 8.29 -13.98
CA THR A 76 -25.13 9.15 -14.68
C THR A 76 -23.70 8.59 -14.58
N ASP A 77 -22.73 9.19 -15.29
CA ASP A 77 -21.33 8.79 -15.15
C ASP A 77 -20.77 9.02 -13.73
N ILE A 78 -21.23 10.08 -13.06
CA ILE A 78 -20.89 10.35 -11.65
C ILE A 78 -21.51 9.28 -10.75
N ASP A 79 -22.74 8.86 -11.03
CA ASP A 79 -23.38 7.76 -10.31
C ASP A 79 -22.62 6.45 -10.48
N ASN A 80 -22.21 6.13 -11.71
CA ASN A 80 -21.40 4.95 -11.99
C ASN A 80 -20.06 4.99 -11.24
N TRP A 81 -19.44 6.17 -11.13
CA TRP A 81 -18.23 6.35 -10.32
C TRP A 81 -18.49 6.18 -8.81
N LEU A 82 -19.54 6.78 -8.26
CA LEU A 82 -19.95 6.60 -6.85
C LEU A 82 -20.32 5.15 -6.55
N GLN A 83 -20.96 4.45 -7.50
CA GLN A 83 -21.28 3.03 -7.39
C GLN A 83 -20.02 2.19 -7.28
N ARG A 84 -19.00 2.45 -8.12
CA ARG A 84 -17.70 1.77 -8.01
C ARG A 84 -17.06 1.99 -6.64
N ILE A 85 -17.10 3.21 -6.11
CA ILE A 85 -16.59 3.48 -4.74
C ILE A 85 -17.37 2.67 -3.71
N SER A 86 -18.70 2.67 -3.77
CA SER A 86 -19.53 1.92 -2.81
C SER A 86 -19.16 0.43 -2.74
N ILE A 87 -18.91 -0.20 -3.90
CA ILE A 87 -18.44 -1.59 -4.01
C ILE A 87 -17.06 -1.78 -3.37
N LYS A 88 -16.12 -0.85 -3.61
CA LYS A 88 -14.78 -0.91 -3.01
C LYS A 88 -14.81 -0.74 -1.49
N LEU A 89 -15.71 0.08 -0.94
CA LEU A 89 -15.88 0.22 0.51
C LEU A 89 -16.51 -1.03 1.14
N GLU A 90 -17.54 -1.59 0.51
CA GLU A 90 -18.12 -2.87 0.94
C GLU A 90 -17.06 -3.97 1.01
N TYR A 91 -16.32 -4.18 -0.09
CA TYR A 91 -15.27 -5.20 -0.11
C TYR A 91 -14.14 -4.89 0.88
N GLY A 92 -13.81 -3.62 1.12
CA GLY A 92 -12.86 -3.23 2.15
C GLY A 92 -13.30 -3.67 3.55
N ALA A 93 -14.56 -3.42 3.91
CA ALA A 93 -15.12 -3.83 5.18
C ALA A 93 -15.21 -5.36 5.33
N LEU A 94 -15.69 -6.05 4.29
CA LEU A 94 -15.80 -7.51 4.29
C LEU A 94 -14.42 -8.20 4.31
N MET A 95 -13.42 -7.62 3.64
CA MET A 95 -12.04 -8.08 3.68
C MET A 95 -11.51 -8.03 5.11
N MET A 96 -11.66 -6.90 5.81
CA MET A 96 -11.21 -6.77 7.21
C MET A 96 -11.96 -7.72 8.15
N ALA A 97 -13.27 -7.87 7.99
CA ALA A 97 -14.08 -8.82 8.76
C ALA A 97 -13.66 -10.29 8.54
N SER A 98 -12.95 -10.57 7.45
CA SER A 98 -12.51 -11.91 7.06
C SER A 98 -11.02 -12.17 7.34
N ALA A 99 -10.33 -11.28 8.05
CA ALA A 99 -8.89 -11.40 8.33
C ALA A 99 -8.54 -12.76 8.96
N GLY A 100 -7.46 -13.38 8.47
CA GLY A 100 -7.02 -14.72 8.88
C GLY A 100 -7.82 -15.88 8.26
N THR A 101 -8.77 -15.61 7.36
CA THR A 101 -9.54 -16.64 6.65
C THR A 101 -9.29 -16.62 5.15
N LYS A 102 -9.70 -17.67 4.44
CA LYS A 102 -9.61 -17.75 2.97
C LYS A 102 -10.38 -16.62 2.27
N LYS A 103 -11.51 -16.18 2.84
CA LYS A 103 -12.35 -15.09 2.29
C LYS A 103 -11.60 -13.76 2.22
N PHE A 104 -10.59 -13.54 3.07
CA PHE A 104 -9.75 -12.34 2.99
C PHE A 104 -9.15 -12.17 1.60
N TYR A 105 -8.58 -13.24 1.05
CA TYR A 105 -7.96 -13.22 -0.27
C TYR A 105 -8.99 -12.95 -1.38
N GLU A 106 -10.17 -13.56 -1.32
CA GLU A 106 -11.24 -13.35 -2.30
C GLU A 106 -11.64 -11.87 -2.41
N PHE A 107 -11.78 -11.18 -1.27
CA PHE A 107 -12.06 -9.74 -1.27
C PHE A 107 -10.83 -8.91 -1.66
N SER A 108 -9.63 -9.31 -1.25
CA SER A 108 -8.37 -8.67 -1.65
C SER A 108 -8.18 -8.70 -3.17
N GLU A 109 -8.44 -9.83 -3.82
CA GLU A 109 -8.37 -9.98 -5.29
C GLU A 109 -9.39 -9.05 -5.97
N LYS A 110 -10.62 -8.95 -5.46
CA LYS A 110 -11.63 -8.02 -6.00
C LYS A 110 -11.25 -6.54 -5.83
N LEU A 111 -10.48 -6.21 -4.80
CA LEU A 111 -10.03 -4.85 -4.52
C LEU A 111 -8.81 -4.47 -5.38
N TYR A 112 -7.76 -5.27 -5.30
CA TYR A 112 -6.42 -4.96 -5.81
C TYR A 112 -6.04 -5.72 -7.09
N GLY A 113 -6.74 -6.82 -7.38
CA GLY A 113 -6.42 -7.76 -8.45
C GLY A 113 -5.41 -8.82 -8.02
N LYS A 114 -4.95 -9.60 -8.99
CA LYS A 114 -3.86 -10.58 -8.86
C LYS A 114 -2.74 -10.30 -9.88
N PRO A 115 -1.52 -10.83 -9.67
CA PRO A 115 -0.38 -10.61 -10.58
C PRO A 115 -0.63 -10.97 -12.04
N THR A 116 -1.55 -11.90 -12.31
CA THR A 116 -1.92 -12.35 -13.66
C THR A 116 -3.04 -11.55 -14.31
N ASN A 117 -3.65 -10.59 -13.60
CA ASN A 117 -4.63 -9.70 -14.21
C ASN A 117 -3.92 -8.75 -15.18
N PRO A 118 -4.42 -8.59 -16.42
CA PRO A 118 -3.79 -7.70 -17.39
C PRO A 118 -3.85 -6.23 -16.93
N PHE A 119 -2.88 -5.45 -17.38
CA PHE A 119 -2.96 -3.99 -17.34
C PHE A 119 -4.07 -3.49 -18.27
N THR A 120 -4.30 -2.17 -18.29
CA THR A 120 -5.30 -1.52 -19.13
C THR A 120 -5.06 -1.72 -20.63
N ASP A 121 -3.85 -2.11 -21.03
CA ASP A 121 -3.50 -2.44 -22.42
C ASP A 121 -4.05 -3.80 -22.88
N GLY A 122 -4.52 -4.64 -21.95
CA GLY A 122 -4.99 -6.00 -22.22
C GLY A 122 -3.92 -6.98 -22.69
N LYS A 123 -2.64 -6.61 -22.65
CA LYS A 123 -1.53 -7.36 -23.26
C LYS A 123 -0.52 -7.84 -22.25
N SER A 124 -0.17 -6.98 -21.29
CA SER A 124 0.88 -7.27 -20.32
C SER A 124 0.31 -7.41 -18.92
N THR A 125 0.94 -8.24 -18.10
CA THR A 125 0.57 -8.46 -16.69
C THR A 125 1.66 -7.96 -15.75
N PRO A 126 1.33 -7.60 -14.49
CA PRO A 126 2.33 -7.34 -13.46
C PRO A 126 3.35 -8.49 -13.32
N LEU A 127 2.91 -9.74 -13.46
CA LEU A 127 3.76 -10.91 -13.36
C LEU A 127 4.79 -11.00 -14.50
N GLU A 128 4.39 -10.75 -15.75
CA GLU A 128 5.32 -10.72 -16.88
C GLU A 128 6.36 -9.59 -16.76
N LEU A 129 5.92 -8.43 -16.30
CA LEU A 129 6.81 -7.30 -16.06
C LEU A 129 7.82 -7.62 -14.94
N ALA A 130 7.36 -8.21 -13.83
CA ALA A 130 8.23 -8.64 -12.73
C ALA A 130 9.27 -9.67 -13.21
N ASN A 131 8.85 -10.68 -13.98
CA ASN A 131 9.75 -11.67 -14.57
C ASN A 131 10.78 -11.04 -15.54
N THR A 132 10.37 -10.01 -16.28
CA THR A 132 11.26 -9.29 -17.20
C THR A 132 12.34 -8.55 -16.42
N PHE A 133 11.96 -7.81 -15.38
CA PHE A 133 12.92 -7.13 -14.51
C PHE A 133 13.82 -8.12 -13.78
N ASP A 134 13.29 -9.21 -13.24
CA ASP A 134 14.08 -10.24 -12.55
C ASP A 134 15.16 -10.83 -13.47
N LYS A 135 14.80 -11.19 -14.71
CA LYS A 135 15.75 -11.70 -15.71
C LYS A 135 16.80 -10.67 -16.09
N GLN A 136 16.38 -9.44 -16.37
CA GLN A 136 17.30 -8.37 -16.78
C GLN A 136 18.27 -8.04 -15.64
N ILE A 137 17.78 -7.79 -14.43
CA ILE A 137 18.62 -7.43 -13.27
C ILE A 137 19.59 -8.58 -12.94
N SER A 138 19.10 -9.83 -12.96
CA SER A 138 19.96 -11.00 -12.70
C SER A 138 21.08 -11.16 -13.73
N SER A 139 20.89 -10.74 -14.98
CA SER A 139 21.95 -10.75 -16.00
C SER A 139 23.10 -9.77 -15.71
N TYR A 140 22.83 -8.71 -14.93
CA TYR A 140 23.82 -7.72 -14.52
C TYR A 140 24.42 -7.98 -13.14
N ALA A 141 23.88 -8.92 -12.36
CA ALA A 141 24.34 -9.20 -10.99
C ALA A 141 25.80 -9.68 -10.90
N ASN A 142 26.39 -10.13 -12.01
CA ASN A 142 27.80 -10.54 -12.09
C ASN A 142 28.75 -9.39 -12.46
N TYR A 143 28.24 -8.18 -12.72
CA TYR A 143 29.05 -7.01 -13.02
C TYR A 143 29.15 -6.13 -11.78
N ASP A 144 30.36 -6.04 -11.20
CA ASP A 144 30.67 -5.01 -10.21
C ASP A 144 30.79 -3.66 -10.94
N LEU A 145 29.75 -2.84 -10.82
CA LEU A 145 29.71 -1.51 -11.43
C LEU A 145 30.47 -0.45 -10.61
N GLY A 146 31.16 -0.85 -9.53
CA GLY A 146 32.01 0.05 -8.75
C GLY A 146 31.23 1.16 -8.04
N ALA A 147 30.02 0.84 -7.54
CA ALA A 147 29.23 1.80 -6.79
C ALA A 147 29.97 2.17 -5.49
N PRO A 148 30.21 3.46 -5.20
CA PRO A 148 30.75 3.87 -3.93
C PRO A 148 29.85 3.37 -2.79
N PRO A 149 30.40 3.04 -1.61
CA PRO A 149 29.58 2.60 -0.49
C PRO A 149 28.51 3.66 -0.20
N PRO A 150 27.25 3.24 0.00
CA PRO A 150 26.14 4.17 0.19
C PRO A 150 26.46 5.11 1.36
N MET A 151 26.47 6.42 1.08
CA MET A 151 26.64 7.42 2.13
C MET A 151 25.43 7.35 3.05
N CYS A 152 25.66 7.18 4.35
CA CYS A 152 24.61 7.08 5.34
C CYS A 152 24.24 8.49 5.85
N TYR A 153 23.25 9.11 5.23
CA TYR A 153 22.69 10.38 5.70
C TYR A 153 21.92 10.18 7.00
N LEU A 154 22.08 11.14 7.91
CA LEU A 154 21.33 11.14 9.15
C LEU A 154 19.87 11.50 8.88
N ALA A 155 18.96 10.97 9.69
CA ALA A 155 17.55 11.31 9.63
C ALA A 155 17.30 12.83 9.72
N SER A 156 18.19 13.59 10.37
CA SER A 156 18.16 15.06 10.42
C SER A 156 18.36 15.73 9.07
N ASP A 157 19.26 15.20 8.24
CA ASP A 157 19.55 15.79 6.93
C ASP A 157 18.39 15.53 5.98
N ILE A 158 17.84 14.31 6.01
CA ILE A 158 16.65 13.95 5.26
C ILE A 158 15.43 14.74 5.72
N ALA A 159 15.26 14.93 7.03
CA ALA A 159 14.17 15.74 7.56
C ALA A 159 14.24 17.19 7.08
N LYS A 160 15.45 17.77 7.03
CA LYS A 160 15.65 19.12 6.50
C LYS A 160 15.32 19.19 5.00
N GLN A 161 15.85 18.28 4.19
CA GLN A 161 15.55 18.25 2.75
C GLN A 161 14.06 18.05 2.48
N MET A 162 13.41 17.16 3.23
CA MET A 162 11.97 16.95 3.17
C MET A 162 11.21 18.22 3.56
N GLN A 163 11.60 18.88 4.65
CA GLN A 163 10.99 20.14 5.11
C GLN A 163 11.09 21.24 4.04
N ASP A 164 12.26 21.41 3.43
CA ASP A 164 12.47 22.37 2.35
C ASP A 164 11.59 22.05 1.12
N ALA A 165 11.50 20.77 0.75
CA ALA A 165 10.67 20.33 -0.37
C ALA A 165 9.18 20.56 -0.12
N VAL A 166 8.66 20.21 1.06
CA VAL A 166 7.24 20.38 1.38
C VAL A 166 6.86 21.85 1.54
N VAL A 167 7.73 22.68 2.12
CA VAL A 167 7.48 24.13 2.21
C VAL A 167 7.47 24.77 0.84
N LYS A 168 8.41 24.39 -0.04
CA LYS A 168 8.46 24.88 -1.41
C LYS A 168 7.19 24.51 -2.21
N MET A 169 6.66 23.31 -2.02
CA MET A 169 5.51 22.83 -2.78
C MET A 169 4.16 23.29 -2.21
N PHE A 170 3.99 23.31 -0.89
CA PHE A 170 2.70 23.48 -0.24
C PHE A 170 2.56 24.79 0.56
N GLY A 171 3.64 25.55 0.75
CA GLY A 171 3.62 26.81 1.49
C GLY A 171 3.01 26.65 2.89
N ASP A 172 1.95 27.39 3.17
CA ASP A 172 1.25 27.38 4.46
C ASP A 172 0.58 26.04 4.80
N GLU A 173 0.34 25.19 3.80
CA GLU A 173 -0.25 23.85 3.98
C GLU A 173 0.79 22.74 4.08
N ALA A 174 2.09 23.10 4.15
CA ALA A 174 3.16 22.12 4.27
C ALA A 174 2.99 21.26 5.54
N PRO A 175 3.05 19.92 5.41
CA PRO A 175 3.07 19.05 6.57
C PRO A 175 4.30 19.34 7.44
N GLN A 176 4.14 19.14 8.74
CA GLN A 176 5.25 19.13 9.68
C GLN A 176 6.15 17.91 9.38
N VAL A 177 7.45 18.06 9.58
CA VAL A 177 8.41 16.95 9.48
C VAL A 177 8.98 16.65 10.85
N GLU A 178 8.79 15.42 11.33
CA GLU A 178 9.26 14.97 12.65
C GLU A 178 10.16 13.75 12.52
N ILE A 179 11.17 13.68 13.39
CA ILE A 179 12.00 12.49 13.57
C ILE A 179 11.48 11.71 14.76
N VAL A 180 11.23 10.42 14.57
CA VAL A 180 10.70 9.52 15.61
C VAL A 180 11.65 8.34 15.84
N ASP A 181 11.68 7.82 17.07
CA ASP A 181 12.56 6.70 17.42
C ASP A 181 12.12 5.40 16.74
N GLU A 182 10.82 5.16 16.67
CA GLU A 182 10.25 3.92 16.15
C GLU A 182 9.27 4.16 15.01
N LEU A 183 9.47 3.45 13.90
CA LEU A 183 8.57 3.44 12.76
C LEU A 183 8.72 2.11 12.01
N SER A 184 7.60 1.55 11.52
CA SER A 184 7.58 0.28 10.77
C SER A 184 8.16 0.41 9.34
N ALA A 185 8.31 1.63 8.87
CA ALA A 185 8.97 2.02 7.63
C ALA A 185 10.10 3.03 7.93
N ASN A 186 10.87 3.41 6.90
CA ASN A 186 11.89 4.46 7.07
C ASN A 186 11.24 5.86 7.17
N ALA A 187 10.11 6.06 6.49
CA ALA A 187 9.28 7.25 6.62
C ALA A 187 7.79 6.87 6.49
N LEU A 188 6.91 7.75 6.98
CA LEU A 188 5.46 7.65 6.83
C LEU A 188 4.89 9.05 6.70
N ALA A 189 4.12 9.31 5.64
CA ALA A 189 3.49 10.61 5.42
C ALA A 189 1.98 10.57 5.54
N ASN A 190 1.44 11.69 6.02
CA ASN A 190 0.05 12.06 5.92
C ASN A 190 -0.02 13.58 5.62
N PRO A 191 -1.21 14.14 5.35
CA PRO A 191 -1.33 15.52 4.84
C PRO A 191 -0.79 16.59 5.79
N LYS A 192 -0.66 16.27 7.08
CA LYS A 192 -0.24 17.21 8.12
C LYS A 192 1.14 16.88 8.71
N LEU A 193 1.61 15.66 8.56
CA LEU A 193 2.79 15.17 9.24
C LEU A 193 3.52 14.09 8.44
N ILE A 194 4.83 14.27 8.28
CA ILE A 194 5.77 13.29 7.78
C ILE A 194 6.68 12.87 8.94
N ARG A 195 6.73 11.57 9.23
CA ARG A 195 7.62 11.00 10.25
C ARG A 195 8.76 10.26 9.60
N ILE A 196 9.98 10.51 10.07
CA ILE A 196 11.21 9.86 9.61
C ILE A 196 11.83 9.07 10.77
N ARG A 197 12.19 7.81 10.53
CA ARG A 197 12.79 6.97 11.58
C ARG A 197 14.23 7.41 11.86
N LYS A 198 14.52 7.75 13.11
CA LYS A 198 15.83 8.22 13.56
C LYS A 198 17.00 7.27 13.22
N THR A 199 16.75 5.97 13.34
CA THR A 199 17.75 4.90 13.14
C THR A 199 17.86 4.42 11.69
N ALA A 200 17.10 5.00 10.76
CA ALA A 200 17.22 4.65 9.36
C ALA A 200 18.48 5.29 8.76
N CYS A 201 19.19 4.50 7.96
CA CYS A 201 20.31 4.96 7.15
C CYS A 201 19.75 5.23 5.75
N PHE A 202 19.96 6.45 5.25
CA PHE A 202 19.43 6.90 3.96
C PHE A 202 20.58 7.23 3.01
N THR A 203 20.39 6.97 1.72
CA THR A 203 21.23 7.47 0.63
C THR A 203 20.65 8.76 0.04
N ASP A 204 21.41 9.46 -0.82
CA ASP A 204 20.89 10.61 -1.58
C ASP A 204 19.67 10.22 -2.43
N LEU A 205 19.72 9.02 -3.01
CA LEU A 205 18.65 8.49 -3.81
C LEU A 205 17.42 8.20 -2.95
N ASP A 206 17.59 7.69 -1.72
CA ASP A 206 16.48 7.48 -0.78
C ASP A 206 15.80 8.80 -0.41
N ALA A 207 16.55 9.89 -0.25
CA ALA A 207 16.00 11.22 0.05
C ALA A 207 15.06 11.68 -1.07
N GLN A 208 15.56 11.65 -2.31
CA GLN A 208 14.78 12.04 -3.50
C GLN A 208 13.60 11.11 -3.71
N GLN A 209 13.78 9.80 -3.51
CA GLN A 209 12.73 8.81 -3.59
C GLN A 209 11.60 9.12 -2.61
N LEU A 210 11.94 9.40 -1.34
CA LEU A 210 10.95 9.73 -0.32
C LEU A 210 10.22 11.02 -0.62
N ILE A 211 10.92 12.06 -1.09
CA ILE A 211 10.28 13.32 -1.48
C ILE A 211 9.30 13.10 -2.65
N SER A 212 9.74 12.43 -3.71
CA SER A 212 8.89 12.13 -4.88
C SER A 212 7.69 11.25 -4.52
N HIS A 213 7.90 10.22 -3.69
CA HIS A 213 6.85 9.26 -3.32
C HIS A 213 5.88 9.83 -2.27
N GLU A 214 6.40 10.25 -1.12
CA GLU A 214 5.60 10.61 0.04
C GLU A 214 5.06 12.04 -0.08
N ALA A 215 5.91 13.03 -0.38
CA ALA A 215 5.48 14.41 -0.45
C ALA A 215 4.72 14.71 -1.76
N HIS A 216 5.35 14.48 -2.91
CA HIS A 216 4.79 14.93 -4.19
C HIS A 216 3.56 14.14 -4.64
N ILE A 217 3.35 12.92 -4.13
CA ILE A 217 2.17 12.10 -4.47
C ILE A 217 1.23 11.95 -3.27
N HIS A 218 1.64 11.30 -2.17
CA HIS A 218 0.70 11.00 -1.08
C HIS A 218 0.20 12.25 -0.36
N VAL A 219 1.08 13.17 0.02
CA VAL A 219 0.68 14.44 0.65
C VAL A 219 -0.10 15.30 -0.35
N ALA A 220 0.43 15.50 -1.56
CA ALA A 220 -0.22 16.35 -2.57
C ALA A 220 -1.64 15.89 -2.92
N THR A 221 -1.83 14.59 -3.20
CA THR A 221 -3.16 14.06 -3.55
C THR A 221 -4.13 14.17 -2.39
N SER A 222 -3.64 14.05 -1.15
CA SER A 222 -4.49 14.18 0.03
C SER A 222 -4.89 15.62 0.34
N ILE A 223 -3.97 16.58 0.21
CA ILE A 223 -4.29 18.03 0.31
C ILE A 223 -5.30 18.40 -0.77
N ASN A 224 -5.05 18.00 -2.02
CA ASN A 224 -5.99 18.23 -3.13
C ASN A 224 -7.37 17.62 -2.88
N GLY A 225 -7.43 16.43 -2.26
CA GLY A 225 -8.70 15.80 -1.86
C GLY A 225 -9.44 16.58 -0.78
N LEU A 226 -8.72 17.11 0.21
CA LEU A 226 -9.28 17.95 1.28
C LEU A 226 -9.82 19.29 0.76
N HIS A 227 -9.25 19.83 -0.33
CA HIS A 227 -9.74 21.05 -0.99
C HIS A 227 -11.05 20.86 -1.75
N GLN A 228 -11.56 19.64 -1.93
CA GLN A 228 -12.79 19.38 -2.69
C GLN A 228 -14.04 19.70 -1.85
N PRO A 229 -14.79 20.79 -2.13
CA PRO A 229 -15.84 21.26 -1.23
C PRO A 229 -17.13 20.42 -1.30
N HIS A 230 -17.34 19.72 -2.42
CA HIS A 230 -18.60 19.04 -2.73
C HIS A 230 -18.49 17.51 -2.66
N LEU A 231 -17.31 16.96 -2.94
CA LEU A 231 -17.08 15.52 -3.02
C LEU A 231 -16.11 15.07 -1.94
N LYS A 232 -16.57 15.06 -0.68
CA LYS A 232 -15.79 14.69 0.50
C LYS A 232 -15.08 13.33 0.38
N ILE A 233 -15.67 12.39 -0.36
CA ILE A 233 -15.06 11.08 -0.62
C ILE A 233 -13.66 11.17 -1.25
N LEU A 234 -13.35 12.25 -1.98
CA LEU A 234 -12.04 12.48 -2.58
C LEU A 234 -10.93 12.73 -1.54
N ALA A 235 -11.28 13.11 -0.31
CA ALA A 235 -10.35 13.24 0.80
C ALA A 235 -10.06 11.90 1.52
N ALA A 236 -10.77 10.82 1.18
CA ALA A 236 -10.58 9.53 1.83
C ALA A 236 -9.50 8.69 1.14
N GLY A 237 -8.51 8.24 1.90
CA GLY A 237 -7.65 7.13 1.49
C GLY A 237 -8.42 5.82 1.65
N HIS A 238 -8.87 5.23 0.55
CA HIS A 238 -9.64 3.98 0.54
C HIS A 238 -9.12 3.00 -0.52
N PRO A 239 -9.47 1.70 -0.46
CA PRO A 239 -8.93 0.68 -1.37
C PRO A 239 -9.11 0.97 -2.87
N GLY A 240 -10.06 1.83 -3.22
CA GLY A 240 -10.33 2.22 -4.60
C GLY A 240 -9.31 3.21 -5.18
N THR A 241 -8.59 3.96 -4.34
CA THR A 241 -7.57 4.93 -4.78
C THR A 241 -6.15 4.40 -4.61
N THR A 242 -5.93 3.45 -3.69
CA THR A 242 -4.59 2.94 -3.34
C THR A 242 -3.80 2.47 -4.56
N LYS A 243 -4.38 1.67 -5.45
CA LYS A 243 -3.67 1.15 -6.63
C LYS A 243 -3.13 2.28 -7.51
N THR A 244 -3.92 3.31 -7.76
CA THR A 244 -3.51 4.45 -8.58
C THR A 244 -2.50 5.33 -7.85
N GLN A 245 -2.66 5.56 -6.55
CA GLN A 245 -1.72 6.35 -5.75
C GLN A 245 -0.33 5.71 -5.70
N GLU A 246 -0.24 4.41 -5.38
CA GLU A 246 1.03 3.69 -5.37
C GLU A 246 1.67 3.63 -6.76
N GLY A 247 0.86 3.43 -7.81
CA GLY A 247 1.34 3.43 -9.19
C GLY A 247 1.91 4.79 -9.61
N LEU A 248 1.24 5.89 -9.27
CA LEU A 248 1.74 7.25 -9.51
C LEU A 248 2.99 7.55 -8.70
N ALA A 249 3.10 7.05 -7.48
CA ALA A 249 4.27 7.20 -6.63
C ALA A 249 5.49 6.50 -7.23
N VAL A 250 5.37 5.23 -7.61
CA VAL A 250 6.46 4.50 -8.29
C VAL A 250 6.79 5.12 -9.66
N PHE A 251 5.78 5.58 -10.40
CA PHE A 251 6.02 6.30 -11.66
C PHE A 251 6.79 7.62 -11.44
N SER A 252 6.46 8.36 -10.38
CA SER A 252 7.17 9.58 -9.99
C SER A 252 8.63 9.29 -9.65
N GLU A 253 8.91 8.23 -8.87
CA GLU A 253 10.27 7.77 -8.61
C GLU A 253 11.04 7.51 -9.92
N TYR A 254 10.39 6.86 -10.90
CA TYR A 254 11.01 6.55 -12.19
C TYR A 254 11.34 7.78 -13.03
N ILE A 255 10.37 8.67 -13.27
CA ILE A 255 10.60 9.84 -14.16
C ILE A 255 11.51 10.89 -13.54
N THR A 256 11.68 10.88 -12.21
CA THR A 256 12.61 11.75 -11.49
C THR A 256 14.00 11.13 -11.32
N ASN A 257 14.21 9.92 -11.86
CA ASN A 257 15.44 9.14 -11.69
C ASN A 257 15.79 8.89 -10.20
N ALA A 258 14.77 8.81 -9.36
CA ALA A 258 14.83 8.54 -7.93
C ALA A 258 14.55 7.07 -7.60
N ILE A 259 14.79 6.17 -8.56
CA ILE A 259 14.59 4.73 -8.44
C ILE A 259 15.87 4.00 -8.85
N ASP A 260 16.34 3.05 -8.02
CA ASP A 260 17.45 2.16 -8.33
C ASP A 260 17.00 0.76 -8.75
N LEU A 261 17.96 -0.02 -9.25
CA LEU A 261 17.76 -1.43 -9.60
C LEU A 261 17.31 -2.25 -8.39
N ASP A 262 17.81 -1.95 -7.20
CA ASP A 262 17.42 -2.66 -5.99
C ASP A 262 15.94 -2.42 -5.63
N ARG A 263 15.43 -1.20 -5.81
CA ARG A 263 14.00 -0.88 -5.67
C ARG A 263 13.17 -1.61 -6.69
N LEU A 264 13.59 -1.63 -7.96
CA LEU A 264 12.90 -2.39 -9.02
C LEU A 264 12.87 -3.90 -8.70
N ARG A 265 14.00 -4.46 -8.25
CA ARG A 265 14.09 -5.86 -7.81
C ARG A 265 13.16 -6.14 -6.63
N ARG A 266 13.13 -5.27 -5.61
CA ARG A 266 12.20 -5.41 -4.47
C ARG A 266 10.73 -5.39 -4.89
N LEU A 267 10.37 -4.58 -5.89
CA LEU A 267 9.01 -4.54 -6.43
C LEU A 267 8.69 -5.83 -7.21
N ALA A 268 9.60 -6.28 -8.07
CA ALA A 268 9.44 -7.53 -8.83
C ALA A 268 9.33 -8.75 -7.89
N ASP A 269 10.22 -8.87 -6.91
CA ASP A 269 10.23 -9.99 -5.96
C ASP A 269 8.94 -10.07 -5.14
N ARG A 270 8.31 -8.94 -4.82
CA ARG A 270 7.00 -8.92 -4.16
C ARG A 270 5.89 -9.48 -5.05
N ILE A 271 5.90 -9.14 -6.34
CA ILE A 271 4.91 -9.68 -7.28
C ILE A 271 5.10 -11.20 -7.45
N LEU A 272 6.34 -11.66 -7.58
CA LEU A 272 6.67 -13.08 -7.66
C LEU A 272 6.24 -13.82 -6.39
N ALA A 273 6.56 -13.28 -5.21
CA ALA A 273 6.18 -13.88 -3.93
C ALA A 273 4.66 -13.92 -3.70
N ILE A 274 3.91 -12.89 -4.14
CA ILE A 274 2.44 -12.92 -4.13
C ILE A 274 1.93 -14.04 -5.04
N GLN A 275 2.50 -14.19 -6.24
CA GLN A 275 2.12 -15.25 -7.16
C GLN A 275 2.41 -16.64 -6.57
N MET A 276 3.57 -16.85 -5.96
CA MET A 276 3.89 -18.09 -5.24
C MET A 276 2.85 -18.41 -4.15
N ALA A 277 2.46 -17.40 -3.35
CA ALA A 277 1.45 -17.60 -2.31
C ALA A 277 0.08 -17.97 -2.89
N ILE A 278 -0.32 -17.37 -4.02
CA ILE A 278 -1.55 -17.72 -4.75
C ILE A 278 -1.49 -19.15 -5.28
N GLU A 279 -0.32 -19.61 -5.71
CA GLU A 279 -0.06 -20.97 -6.21
C GLU A 279 0.09 -22.02 -5.09
N GLY A 280 -0.05 -21.60 -3.82
CA GLY A 280 -0.11 -22.50 -2.68
C GLY A 280 1.16 -22.55 -1.84
N ALA A 281 2.16 -21.70 -2.08
CA ALA A 281 3.30 -21.54 -1.19
C ALA A 281 2.83 -21.04 0.19
N ASN A 282 3.38 -21.61 1.27
CA ASN A 282 3.12 -21.14 2.63
C ASN A 282 4.12 -20.04 3.04
N PHE A 283 3.97 -19.53 4.26
CA PHE A 283 4.86 -18.49 4.80
C PHE A 283 6.35 -18.88 4.75
N LEU A 284 6.69 -20.14 5.07
CA LEU A 284 8.08 -20.61 5.09
C LEU A 284 8.65 -20.69 3.67
N ASP A 285 7.88 -21.21 2.72
CA ASP A 285 8.27 -21.31 1.31
C ASP A 285 8.67 -19.92 0.77
N VAL A 286 7.86 -18.89 1.04
CA VAL A 286 8.13 -17.50 0.62
C VAL A 286 9.24 -16.83 1.45
N TYR A 287 9.37 -17.17 2.74
CA TYR A 287 10.50 -16.74 3.56
C TYR A 287 11.83 -17.24 3.01
N HIS A 288 11.93 -18.52 2.64
CA HIS A 288 13.14 -19.07 2.04
C HIS A 288 13.46 -18.41 0.70
N TYR A 289 12.44 -18.16 -0.14
CA TYR A 289 12.63 -17.39 -1.38
C TYR A 289 13.25 -16.01 -1.14
N PHE A 290 12.75 -15.22 -0.19
CA PHE A 290 13.35 -13.93 0.12
C PHE A 290 14.72 -14.06 0.79
N LEU A 291 14.93 -15.07 1.63
CA LEU A 291 16.21 -15.30 2.32
C LEU A 291 17.32 -15.62 1.32
N GLU A 292 17.05 -16.49 0.34
CA GLU A 292 18.02 -16.84 -0.72
C GLU A 292 18.41 -15.62 -1.56
N ARG A 293 17.48 -14.70 -1.80
CA ARG A 293 17.70 -13.52 -2.65
C ARG A 293 18.36 -12.35 -1.93
N ILE A 294 18.05 -12.16 -0.64
CA ILE A 294 18.47 -10.99 0.14
C ILE A 294 19.64 -11.33 1.08
N GLY A 295 19.74 -12.57 1.55
CA GLY A 295 20.75 -13.00 2.53
C GLY A 295 20.54 -12.47 3.95
N ASN A 296 19.46 -11.71 4.20
CA ASN A 296 19.15 -11.12 5.50
C ASN A 296 17.83 -11.68 6.05
N GLU A 297 17.91 -12.44 7.15
CA GLU A 297 16.76 -13.10 7.79
C GLU A 297 15.66 -12.12 8.22
N SER A 298 16.03 -11.02 8.87
CA SER A 298 15.08 -10.02 9.35
C SER A 298 14.32 -9.37 8.20
N GLN A 299 15.02 -9.02 7.11
CA GLN A 299 14.41 -8.41 5.93
C GLN A 299 13.58 -9.42 5.13
N ALA A 300 14.02 -10.69 5.04
CA ALA A 300 13.24 -11.75 4.44
C ALA A 300 11.90 -11.94 5.17
N TYR A 301 11.94 -12.01 6.51
CA TYR A 301 10.73 -12.06 7.34
C TYR A 301 9.80 -10.88 7.06
N GLU A 302 10.31 -9.64 7.01
CA GLU A 302 9.45 -8.47 6.77
C GLU A 302 8.80 -8.49 5.38
N ASN A 303 9.50 -8.96 4.35
CA ASN A 303 8.91 -9.08 3.01
C ASN A 303 7.86 -10.20 2.96
N THR A 304 8.14 -11.36 3.54
CA THR A 304 7.16 -12.46 3.65
C THR A 304 5.92 -12.03 4.45
N ARG A 305 6.12 -11.36 5.60
CA ARG A 305 5.03 -10.81 6.40
C ARG A 305 4.12 -9.91 5.57
N ARG A 306 4.69 -9.03 4.72
CA ARG A 306 3.89 -8.14 3.85
C ARG A 306 3.05 -8.90 2.84
N VAL A 307 3.53 -10.02 2.30
CA VAL A 307 2.78 -10.88 1.36
C VAL A 307 1.60 -11.55 2.06
N PHE A 308 1.80 -12.04 3.27
CA PHE A 308 0.81 -12.87 3.99
C PHE A 308 -0.12 -12.08 4.93
N ARG A 309 0.16 -10.81 5.19
CA ARG A 309 -0.58 -9.99 6.14
C ARG A 309 -2.08 -9.95 5.79
N GLY A 310 -2.91 -10.39 6.74
CA GLY A 310 -4.36 -10.49 6.66
C GLY A 310 -4.90 -11.79 6.06
N GLY A 311 -4.08 -12.56 5.34
CA GLY A 311 -4.46 -13.84 4.75
C GLY A 311 -4.16 -15.05 5.64
N VAL A 312 -4.34 -16.24 5.07
CA VAL A 312 -3.92 -17.52 5.66
C VAL A 312 -2.43 -17.77 5.40
N LEU A 313 -1.72 -18.34 6.38
CA LEU A 313 -0.27 -18.56 6.31
C LEU A 313 0.13 -19.92 5.76
N ASN A 314 -0.83 -20.82 5.62
CA ASN A 314 -0.62 -22.19 5.18
C ASN A 314 -0.87 -22.33 3.67
N ARG A 315 -0.52 -23.50 3.14
CA ARG A 315 -0.78 -23.83 1.74
C ARG A 315 -2.27 -23.80 1.47
N TRP A 316 -2.66 -23.27 0.30
CA TRP A 316 -4.03 -23.33 -0.19
C TRP A 316 -4.39 -24.77 -0.57
N GLY A 317 -4.71 -25.59 0.43
CA GLY A 317 -5.14 -26.98 0.27
C GLY A 317 -4.03 -28.01 0.36
N THR A 318 -3.92 -28.65 1.52
CA THR A 318 -3.87 -30.12 1.56
C THR A 318 -5.27 -30.56 1.98
N LEU A 319 -6.11 -30.80 0.99
CA LEU A 319 -7.32 -31.61 1.10
C LEU A 319 -7.27 -32.59 -0.07
N TYR A 320 -6.41 -33.59 0.07
CA TYR A 320 -6.70 -34.99 -0.23
C TYR A 320 -6.13 -35.80 0.92
#